data_AF-A0A967HKW5-F1
#
_entry.id   AF-A0A967HKW5-F1
#
_cell.length_a   1.000
_cell.length_b   1.000
_cell.length_c   1.000
_cell.angle_alpha   90.00
_cell.angle_beta   90.00
_cell.angle_gamma   90.00
#
_symmetry.space_group_name_H-M   'P 1'
#
loop_
_entity.id
_entity.type
_entity.pdbx_description
1 polymer ?
#
loop_
_entity_poly.entity_id
_entity_poly.type
_entity_poly.pdbx_seq_one_letter_code
_entity_poly.pdbx_strand_id
1 'polypeptide(L)'
;MLLTLILGLVLMAGAYGVLIRQDRAYSELRAATATQQDSRTGIDLLTGELREISSAGGDLVMATRDSIRFRALRKFGTVCQTDNSNKKMMVVQTGIEPFAAGDSIAVYVDRDTLMAEDDLWQQEVVNTVSTSTACTTTLGAALASLLPGSPLIELRFTGIALKYDSIYPGAPIRSYEVLTYRAADWNGDWLLVRDHVESGSRVTVPLLGPIADPRGFVLRYFDGTGTELTAFPLSAADRAAVRRIQVWILAERPAGHAGDHGDGLLTDIHLRGN
;
A
#
# COMPACT_ATOMS: atom_id res chain seq x y z
N MET A 1 61.78 36.22 -10.13
CA MET A 1 61.43 35.73 -8.78
C MET A 1 60.08 36.27 -8.32
N LEU A 2 59.84 37.59 -8.27
CA LEU A 2 58.52 38.14 -7.88
C LEU A 2 57.39 37.78 -8.86
N LEU A 3 57.68 37.88 -10.17
CA LEU A 3 56.71 37.66 -11.24
C LEU A 3 56.25 36.20 -11.34
N THR A 4 57.16 35.25 -11.10
CA THR A 4 56.85 33.82 -11.03
C THR A 4 56.00 33.46 -9.81
N LEU A 5 56.18 34.17 -8.70
CA LEU A 5 55.44 33.96 -7.46
C LEU A 5 53.99 34.46 -7.58
N ILE A 6 53.81 35.63 -8.20
CA ILE A 6 52.48 36.20 -8.49
C ILE A 6 51.72 35.30 -9.47
N LEU A 7 52.38 34.84 -10.54
CA LEU A 7 51.74 33.95 -11.52
C LEU A 7 51.34 32.60 -10.91
N GLY A 8 52.17 32.03 -10.03
CA GLY A 8 51.84 30.81 -9.29
C GLY A 8 50.63 30.99 -8.36
N LEU A 9 50.51 32.14 -7.69
CA LEU A 9 49.38 32.47 -6.81
C LEU A 9 48.07 32.64 -7.58
N VAL A 10 48.10 33.30 -8.74
CA VAL A 10 46.91 33.48 -9.60
C VAL A 10 46.45 32.13 -10.17
N LEU A 11 47.36 31.26 -10.59
CA LEU A 11 47.03 29.92 -11.09
C LEU A 11 46.44 29.04 -9.99
N MET A 12 47.01 29.06 -8.78
CA MET A 12 46.49 28.29 -7.64
C MET A 12 45.13 28.82 -7.16
N ALA A 13 44.93 30.15 -7.13
CA ALA A 13 43.64 30.75 -6.80
C ALA A 13 42.56 30.41 -7.86
N GLY A 14 42.94 30.38 -9.14
CA GLY A 14 42.09 29.94 -10.23
C GLY A 14 41.68 28.47 -10.10
N ALA A 15 42.64 27.57 -9.87
CA ALA A 15 42.39 26.14 -9.68
C ALA A 15 41.52 25.87 -8.43
N TYR A 16 41.79 26.55 -7.32
CA TYR A 16 41.00 26.46 -6.09
C TYR A 16 39.56 26.96 -6.29
N GLY A 17 39.39 28.05 -7.06
CA GLY A 17 38.08 28.58 -7.43
C GLY A 17 37.27 27.67 -8.36
N VAL A 18 37.92 26.82 -9.16
CA VAL A 18 37.26 25.76 -9.95
C VAL A 18 36.89 24.57 -9.07
N LEU A 19 37.76 24.14 -8.17
CA LEU A 19 37.49 23.02 -7.25
C LEU A 19 36.30 23.32 -6.33
N ILE A 20 36.22 24.51 -5.74
CA ILE A 20 35.05 24.89 -4.90
C ILE A 20 33.75 24.92 -5.69
N ARG A 21 33.80 25.35 -6.97
CA ARG A 21 32.61 25.35 -7.83
C ARG A 21 32.19 23.93 -8.22
N GLN A 22 33.16 23.04 -8.46
CA GLN A 22 32.90 21.63 -8.69
C GLN A 22 32.26 20.96 -7.47
N ASP A 23 32.78 21.17 -6.26
CA ASP A 23 32.23 20.56 -5.05
C ASP A 23 30.77 20.95 -4.80
N ARG A 24 30.42 22.23 -5.04
CA ARG A 24 29.03 22.70 -4.96
C ARG A 24 28.15 22.03 -6.01
N ALA A 25 28.56 22.04 -7.29
CA ALA A 25 27.81 21.40 -8.37
C ALA A 25 27.61 19.88 -8.17
N TYR A 26 28.62 19.18 -7.64
CA TYR A 26 28.51 17.74 -7.33
C TYR A 26 27.64 17.47 -6.10
N SER A 27 27.59 18.38 -5.12
CA SER A 27 26.66 18.26 -3.99
C SER A 27 25.21 18.49 -4.43
N GLU A 28 24.98 19.45 -5.33
CA GLU A 28 23.67 19.76 -5.90
C GLU A 28 23.12 18.60 -6.74
N LEU A 29 23.96 18.03 -7.61
CA LEU A 29 23.57 16.89 -8.43
C LEU A 29 23.24 15.65 -7.57
N ARG A 30 23.99 15.43 -6.49
CA ARG A 30 23.73 14.31 -5.56
C ARG A 30 22.44 14.49 -4.78
N ALA A 31 22.16 15.69 -4.27
CA ALA A 31 20.92 15.99 -3.57
C ALA A 31 19.70 15.82 -4.49
N ALA A 32 19.74 16.37 -5.71
CA ALA A 32 18.65 16.21 -6.67
C ALA A 32 18.43 14.75 -7.09
N THR A 33 19.49 13.97 -7.27
CA THR A 33 19.39 12.55 -7.62
C THR A 33 18.79 11.71 -6.48
N ALA A 34 19.17 11.99 -5.22
CA ALA A 34 18.61 11.30 -4.06
C ALA A 34 17.10 11.55 -3.94
N THR A 35 16.67 12.82 -4.03
CA THR A 35 15.25 13.19 -3.98
C THR A 35 14.41 12.52 -5.09
N GLN A 36 14.97 12.38 -6.29
CA GLN A 36 14.33 11.66 -7.40
C GLN A 36 14.19 10.15 -7.15
N GLN A 37 15.23 9.53 -6.58
CA GLN A 37 15.21 8.10 -6.25
C GLN A 37 14.17 7.82 -5.17
N ASP A 38 14.14 8.64 -4.12
CA ASP A 38 13.19 8.50 -3.02
C ASP A 38 11.74 8.66 -3.52
N SER A 39 11.49 9.66 -4.38
CA SER A 39 10.16 9.92 -4.94
C SER A 39 9.64 8.76 -5.80
N ARG A 40 10.53 8.14 -6.59
CA ARG A 40 10.20 6.95 -7.37
C ARG A 40 9.90 5.76 -6.47
N THR A 41 10.72 5.51 -5.44
CA THR A 41 10.48 4.44 -4.47
C THR A 41 9.14 4.61 -3.75
N GLY A 42 8.78 5.83 -3.35
CA GLY A 42 7.48 6.11 -2.73
C GLY A 42 6.30 5.83 -3.66
N ILE A 43 6.41 6.18 -4.95
CA ILE A 43 5.39 5.87 -5.95
C ILE A 43 5.32 4.39 -6.29
N ASP A 44 6.46 3.70 -6.38
CA ASP A 44 6.49 2.26 -6.63
C ASP A 44 5.83 1.50 -5.47
N LEU A 45 6.08 1.91 -4.22
CA LEU A 45 5.43 1.36 -3.04
C LEU A 45 3.91 1.59 -3.07
N LEU A 46 3.48 2.83 -3.29
CA LEU A 46 2.05 3.17 -3.41
C LEU A 46 1.37 2.40 -4.55
N THR A 47 2.03 2.29 -5.69
CA THR A 47 1.51 1.57 -6.86
C THR A 47 1.40 0.08 -6.56
N GLY A 48 2.40 -0.51 -5.89
CA GLY A 48 2.37 -1.90 -5.45
C GLY A 48 1.17 -2.19 -4.55
N GLU A 49 0.95 -1.38 -3.52
CA GLU A 49 -0.15 -1.61 -2.57
C GLU A 49 -1.53 -1.28 -3.18
N LEU A 50 -1.66 -0.19 -3.94
CA LEU A 50 -2.94 0.23 -4.53
C LEU A 50 -3.34 -0.60 -5.75
N ARG A 51 -2.43 -1.31 -6.41
CA ARG A 51 -2.80 -2.19 -7.53
C ARG A 51 -3.54 -3.45 -7.05
N GLU A 52 -3.34 -3.84 -5.81
CA GLU A 52 -3.94 -5.04 -5.22
C GLU A 52 -5.35 -4.82 -4.68
N ILE A 53 -5.79 -3.57 -4.52
CA ILE A 53 -7.09 -3.25 -3.95
C ILE A 53 -8.21 -3.28 -4.99
N SER A 54 -9.42 -3.57 -4.52
CA SER A 54 -10.65 -3.42 -5.28
C SER A 54 -11.56 -2.36 -4.68
N SER A 55 -11.82 -1.29 -5.44
CA SER A 55 -12.80 -0.27 -5.07
C SER A 55 -14.20 -0.85 -4.93
N ALA A 56 -14.64 -1.65 -5.91
CA ALA A 56 -15.93 -2.35 -5.91
C ALA A 56 -16.04 -3.34 -4.74
N GLY A 57 -14.93 -4.01 -4.38
CA GLY A 57 -14.84 -4.89 -3.22
C GLY A 57 -14.85 -4.19 -1.86
N GLY A 58 -14.91 -2.85 -1.83
CA GLY A 58 -14.95 -2.07 -0.58
C GLY A 58 -13.59 -1.94 0.12
N ASP A 59 -12.49 -2.14 -0.62
CA ASP A 59 -11.14 -2.00 -0.07
C ASP A 59 -10.75 -0.53 0.14
N LEU A 60 -11.37 0.41 -0.60
CA LEU A 60 -11.18 1.85 -0.39
C LEU A 60 -12.05 2.36 0.76
N VAL A 61 -11.46 2.64 1.92
CA VAL A 61 -12.15 3.00 3.18
C VAL A 61 -12.34 4.52 3.36
N MET A 62 -11.42 5.32 2.83
CA MET A 62 -11.53 6.78 2.79
C MET A 62 -10.72 7.31 1.62
N ALA A 63 -11.25 8.33 0.95
CA ALA A 63 -10.60 8.98 -0.18
C ALA A 63 -10.81 10.50 -0.08
N THR A 64 -9.70 11.22 0.03
CA THR A 64 -9.61 12.69 0.11
C THR A 64 -8.46 13.15 -0.79
N ARG A 65 -8.31 14.45 -1.03
CA ARG A 65 -7.26 14.95 -1.95
C ARG A 65 -5.84 14.71 -1.45
N ASP A 66 -5.64 14.56 -0.16
CA ASP A 66 -4.35 14.54 0.52
C ASP A 66 -4.18 13.31 1.43
N SER A 67 -5.21 12.47 1.51
CA SER A 67 -5.15 11.20 2.25
C SER A 67 -6.01 10.11 1.61
N ILE A 68 -5.48 8.90 1.64
CA ILE A 68 -6.17 7.68 1.23
C ILE A 68 -6.06 6.63 2.33
N ARG A 69 -7.18 6.03 2.69
CA ARG A 69 -7.25 4.89 3.62
C ARG A 69 -7.84 3.70 2.92
N PHE A 70 -7.15 2.57 2.96
CA PHE A 70 -7.56 1.37 2.25
C PHE A 70 -7.13 0.09 2.97
N ARG A 71 -7.69 -1.03 2.56
CA ARG A 71 -7.34 -2.38 3.02
C ARG A 71 -6.23 -2.92 2.12
N ALA A 72 -5.01 -2.96 2.64
CA ALA A 72 -3.88 -3.56 1.96
C ALA A 72 -3.84 -5.06 2.24
N LEU A 73 -3.66 -5.87 1.19
CA LEU A 73 -3.57 -7.33 1.34
C LEU A 73 -2.20 -7.71 1.92
N ARG A 74 -2.20 -8.74 2.76
CA ARG A 74 -0.98 -9.22 3.46
C ARG A 74 -0.79 -10.72 3.33
N LYS A 75 -1.86 -11.47 3.57
CA LYS A 75 -1.82 -12.94 3.64
C LYS A 75 -2.89 -13.54 2.75
N PHE A 76 -2.63 -14.73 2.23
CA PHE A 76 -3.54 -15.40 1.32
C PHE A 76 -3.59 -16.90 1.61
N GLY A 77 -4.75 -17.49 1.39
CA GLY A 77 -4.96 -18.93 1.48
C GLY A 77 -6.24 -19.35 0.77
N THR A 78 -6.47 -20.65 0.79
CA THR A 78 -7.65 -21.27 0.21
C THR A 78 -8.38 -22.09 1.26
N VAL A 79 -9.68 -21.84 1.40
CA VAL A 79 -10.53 -22.61 2.30
C VAL A 79 -10.65 -24.03 1.80
N CYS A 80 -10.39 -25.01 2.65
CA CYS A 80 -10.57 -26.42 2.30
C CYS A 80 -11.82 -27.03 2.93
N GLN A 81 -12.26 -26.47 4.07
CA GLN A 81 -13.41 -26.94 4.83
C GLN A 81 -13.86 -25.88 5.82
N THR A 82 -15.17 -25.81 6.07
CA THR A 82 -15.78 -24.99 7.10
C THR A 82 -16.50 -25.86 8.13
N ASP A 83 -16.63 -25.36 9.36
CA ASP A 83 -17.46 -25.95 10.41
C ASP A 83 -18.25 -24.82 11.06
N ASN A 84 -19.52 -24.71 10.62
CA ASN A 84 -20.43 -23.67 11.09
C ASN A 84 -20.72 -23.79 12.59
N SER A 85 -20.94 -25.01 13.08
CA SER A 85 -21.30 -25.28 14.48
C SER A 85 -20.23 -24.81 15.46
N ASN A 86 -18.96 -24.91 15.07
CA ASN A 86 -17.83 -24.49 15.90
C ASN A 86 -17.18 -23.17 15.43
N LYS A 87 -17.73 -22.50 14.41
CA LYS A 87 -17.20 -21.27 13.81
C LYS A 87 -15.73 -21.40 13.40
N LYS A 88 -15.42 -22.48 12.67
CA LYS A 88 -14.06 -22.80 12.24
C LYS A 88 -13.95 -22.82 10.73
N MET A 89 -12.73 -22.58 10.29
CA MET A 89 -12.35 -22.71 8.89
C MET A 89 -10.97 -23.34 8.81
N MET A 90 -10.85 -24.39 8.01
CA MET A 90 -9.57 -24.96 7.66
C MET A 90 -9.08 -24.35 6.35
N VAL A 91 -7.85 -23.88 6.37
CA VAL A 91 -7.24 -23.10 5.29
C VAL A 91 -5.91 -23.73 4.93
N VAL A 92 -5.70 -23.92 3.63
CA VAL A 92 -4.37 -24.17 3.07
C VAL A 92 -3.74 -22.82 2.83
N GLN A 93 -2.69 -22.51 3.59
CA GLN A 93 -2.02 -21.23 3.47
C GLN A 93 -1.00 -21.28 2.34
N THR A 94 -1.12 -20.34 1.40
CA THR A 94 -0.25 -20.25 0.21
C THR A 94 0.55 -18.95 0.17
N GLY A 95 0.28 -18.00 1.06
CA GLY A 95 1.08 -16.79 1.26
C GLY A 95 2.36 -17.01 2.06
N ILE A 96 3.29 -16.05 1.93
CA ILE A 96 4.59 -16.04 2.63
C ILE A 96 4.39 -15.84 4.14
N GLU A 97 3.50 -14.94 4.52
CA GLU A 97 3.23 -14.63 5.92
C GLU A 97 2.11 -15.51 6.52
N PRO A 98 2.32 -16.07 7.72
CA PRO A 98 1.31 -16.88 8.37
C PRO A 98 0.18 -16.08 8.98
N PHE A 99 -1.04 -16.62 8.87
CA PHE A 99 -2.19 -16.08 9.61
C PHE A 99 -1.93 -16.14 11.11
N ALA A 100 -2.39 -15.11 11.82
CA ALA A 100 -2.23 -14.95 13.25
C ALA A 100 -3.56 -14.54 13.90
N ALA A 101 -3.67 -14.76 15.21
CA ALA A 101 -4.78 -14.23 16.00
C ALA A 101 -4.76 -12.69 15.96
N GLY A 102 -5.93 -12.08 15.79
CA GLY A 102 -6.11 -10.63 15.61
C GLY A 102 -6.08 -10.17 14.15
N ASP A 103 -5.70 -11.02 13.20
CA ASP A 103 -5.72 -10.67 11.78
C ASP A 103 -7.15 -10.34 11.31
N SER A 104 -7.28 -9.23 10.59
CA SER A 104 -8.50 -8.90 9.86
C SER A 104 -8.50 -9.65 8.53
N ILE A 105 -9.55 -10.43 8.27
CA ILE A 105 -9.64 -11.24 7.06
C ILE A 105 -10.88 -10.89 6.24
N ALA A 106 -10.81 -11.20 4.95
CA ALA A 106 -11.93 -11.24 4.03
C ALA A 106 -11.98 -12.63 3.38
N VAL A 107 -13.14 -13.27 3.42
CA VAL A 107 -13.42 -14.57 2.81
C VAL A 107 -14.44 -14.39 1.71
N TYR A 108 -14.22 -15.04 0.57
CA TYR A 108 -15.22 -15.06 -0.48
C TYR A 108 -16.39 -15.96 -0.10
N VAL A 109 -17.59 -15.40 -0.17
CA VAL A 109 -18.85 -16.07 0.15
C VAL A 109 -19.67 -16.09 -1.12
N ASP A 110 -20.08 -17.29 -1.52
CA ASP A 110 -20.93 -17.59 -2.68
C ASP A 110 -22.24 -18.15 -2.13
N ARG A 111 -23.33 -17.39 -2.26
CA ARG A 111 -24.62 -17.75 -1.66
C ARG A 111 -25.46 -18.58 -2.62
N ASP A 112 -25.42 -18.26 -3.90
CA ASP A 112 -25.96 -19.05 -4.98
C ASP A 112 -24.93 -19.17 -6.12
N THR A 113 -24.42 -20.39 -6.29
CA THR A 113 -23.44 -20.76 -7.33
C THR A 113 -23.88 -20.44 -8.77
N LEU A 114 -25.16 -20.11 -8.97
CA LEU A 114 -25.73 -19.72 -10.27
C LEU A 114 -25.87 -18.19 -10.45
N MET A 115 -25.63 -17.38 -9.41
CA MET A 115 -25.81 -15.92 -9.44
C MET A 115 -24.57 -15.17 -8.93
N ALA A 116 -23.80 -14.59 -9.86
CA ALA A 116 -22.60 -13.81 -9.51
C ALA A 116 -22.92 -12.53 -8.71
N GLU A 117 -24.16 -12.03 -8.74
CA GLU A 117 -24.54 -10.80 -8.07
C GLU A 117 -24.67 -10.94 -6.54
N ASP A 118 -24.77 -12.16 -6.00
CA ASP A 118 -24.89 -12.39 -4.56
C ASP A 118 -23.56 -12.75 -3.88
N ASP A 119 -22.52 -12.94 -4.68
CA ASP A 119 -21.14 -13.16 -4.29
C ASP A 119 -20.56 -11.92 -3.62
N LEU A 120 -19.92 -12.12 -2.46
CA LEU A 120 -19.31 -11.01 -1.75
C LEU A 120 -18.12 -11.43 -0.88
N TRP A 121 -17.23 -10.47 -0.67
CA TRP A 121 -16.17 -10.58 0.32
C TRP A 121 -16.71 -10.27 1.71
N GLN A 122 -16.76 -11.28 2.57
CA GLN A 122 -17.21 -11.13 3.94
C GLN A 122 -16.03 -11.00 4.91
N GLN A 123 -16.13 -10.03 5.81
CA GLN A 123 -15.04 -9.66 6.71
C GLN A 123 -15.24 -10.22 8.10
N GLU A 124 -14.14 -10.62 8.74
CA GLU A 124 -14.13 -11.14 10.12
C GLU A 124 -12.74 -10.96 10.73
N VAL A 125 -12.62 -11.14 12.05
CA VAL A 125 -11.33 -11.12 12.75
C VAL A 125 -10.99 -12.52 13.26
N VAL A 126 -9.77 -12.98 12.97
CA VAL A 126 -9.27 -14.27 13.44
C VAL A 126 -9.11 -14.22 14.96
N ASN A 127 -9.77 -15.12 15.68
CA ASN A 127 -9.65 -15.22 17.13
C ASN A 127 -8.47 -16.09 17.55
N THR A 128 -8.31 -17.26 16.93
CA THR A 128 -7.20 -18.19 17.19
C THR A 128 -6.78 -18.91 15.92
N VAL A 129 -5.50 -19.29 15.85
CA VAL A 129 -4.91 -20.09 14.78
C VAL A 129 -4.31 -21.36 15.37
N SER A 130 -4.58 -22.51 14.77
CA SER A 130 -3.96 -23.80 15.12
C SER A 130 -3.37 -24.47 13.88
N THR A 131 -2.23 -25.13 14.01
CA THR A 131 -1.53 -25.82 12.91
C THR A 131 -1.77 -27.34 12.88
N SER A 132 -2.60 -27.87 13.78
CA SER A 132 -2.75 -29.31 14.01
C SER A 132 -3.95 -29.92 13.27
N THR A 133 -4.17 -29.58 12.00
CA THR A 133 -5.44 -29.94 11.35
C THR A 133 -5.27 -30.42 9.91
N ALA A 134 -6.03 -31.45 9.55
CA ALA A 134 -6.12 -31.99 8.20
C ALA A 134 -7.50 -31.70 7.62
N CYS A 135 -7.55 -31.31 6.34
CA CYS A 135 -8.81 -31.19 5.63
C CYS A 135 -9.37 -32.60 5.38
N THR A 136 -10.61 -32.87 5.79
CA THR A 136 -11.23 -34.19 5.59
C THR A 136 -12.06 -34.27 4.31
N THR A 137 -12.28 -33.14 3.64
CA THR A 137 -12.96 -33.09 2.34
C THR A 137 -12.08 -33.65 1.23
N THR A 138 -12.68 -34.28 0.20
CA THR A 138 -11.95 -34.77 -0.97
C THR A 138 -11.17 -33.66 -1.66
N LEU A 139 -11.76 -32.47 -1.79
CA LEU A 139 -11.08 -31.30 -2.35
C LEU A 139 -9.96 -30.81 -1.44
N GLY A 140 -10.15 -30.80 -0.12
CA GLY A 140 -9.11 -30.40 0.81
C GLY A 140 -7.90 -31.35 0.83
N ALA A 141 -8.16 -32.66 0.74
CA ALA A 141 -7.11 -33.66 0.58
C ALA A 141 -6.38 -33.51 -0.78
N ALA A 142 -7.12 -33.20 -1.86
CA ALA A 142 -6.53 -32.90 -3.16
C ALA A 142 -5.68 -31.61 -3.14
N LEU A 143 -6.15 -30.54 -2.48
CA LEU A 143 -5.38 -29.31 -2.32
C LEU A 143 -4.05 -29.55 -1.60
N ALA A 144 -4.06 -30.33 -0.51
CA ALA A 144 -2.84 -30.70 0.20
C ALA A 144 -1.85 -31.48 -0.69
N SER A 145 -2.35 -32.29 -1.62
CA SER A 145 -1.52 -33.00 -2.60
C SER A 145 -0.98 -32.09 -3.71
N LEU A 146 -1.75 -31.09 -4.14
CA LEU A 146 -1.36 -30.13 -5.18
C LEU A 146 -0.41 -29.06 -4.68
N LEU A 147 -0.43 -28.78 -3.38
CA LEU A 147 0.39 -27.76 -2.73
C LEU A 147 1.26 -28.38 -1.63
N PRO A 148 2.19 -29.29 -1.99
CA PRO A 148 3.02 -29.98 -1.02
C PRO A 148 3.85 -28.98 -0.22
N GLY A 149 3.84 -29.14 1.11
CA GLY A 149 4.57 -28.26 2.04
C GLY A 149 3.84 -26.98 2.44
N SER A 150 2.65 -26.70 1.89
CA SER A 150 1.81 -25.60 2.37
C SER A 150 1.20 -25.95 3.73
N PRO A 151 1.30 -25.07 4.76
CA PRO A 151 0.76 -25.38 6.06
C PRO A 151 -0.78 -25.38 6.03
N LEU A 152 -1.36 -26.41 6.64
CA LEU A 152 -2.78 -26.48 6.93
C LEU A 152 -3.02 -25.87 8.31
N ILE A 153 -3.93 -24.91 8.37
CA ILE A 153 -4.28 -24.23 9.62
C ILE A 153 -5.79 -24.27 9.86
N GLU A 154 -6.18 -24.30 11.13
CA GLU A 154 -7.53 -24.04 11.60
C GLU A 154 -7.60 -22.59 12.12
N LEU A 155 -8.45 -21.79 11.49
CA LEU A 155 -8.85 -20.48 11.95
C LEU A 155 -10.16 -20.60 12.73
N ARG A 156 -10.23 -19.96 13.89
CA ARG A 156 -11.47 -19.81 14.65
C ARG A 156 -11.90 -18.38 14.74
N PHE A 157 -13.20 -18.18 14.79
CA PHE A 157 -13.82 -16.86 14.83
C PHE A 157 -14.82 -16.79 15.99
N THR A 158 -14.95 -15.62 16.59
CA THR A 158 -15.95 -15.36 17.63
C THR A 158 -17.22 -14.74 17.05
N GLY A 159 -17.09 -14.03 15.92
CA GLY A 159 -18.16 -13.36 15.23
C GLY A 159 -19.24 -14.30 14.67
N ILE A 160 -20.33 -13.71 14.23
CA ILE A 160 -21.41 -14.37 13.48
C ILE A 160 -21.50 -13.81 12.06
N ALA A 161 -20.50 -13.04 11.62
CA ALA A 161 -20.57 -12.41 10.32
C ALA A 161 -20.53 -13.51 9.25
N LEU A 162 -19.51 -14.38 9.28
CA LEU A 162 -19.31 -15.42 8.27
C LEU A 162 -20.52 -16.35 8.13
N LYS A 163 -21.05 -16.42 6.90
CA LYS A 163 -22.03 -17.43 6.48
C LYS A 163 -21.31 -18.70 6.05
N TYR A 164 -20.94 -19.54 7.01
CA TYR A 164 -20.13 -20.74 6.78
C TYR A 164 -20.75 -21.76 5.81
N ASP A 165 -22.08 -21.74 5.67
CA ASP A 165 -22.88 -22.53 4.72
C ASP A 165 -22.72 -22.07 3.26
N SER A 166 -22.32 -20.82 3.05
CA SER A 166 -22.05 -20.19 1.75
C SER A 166 -20.53 -20.03 1.47
N ILE A 167 -19.69 -20.76 2.21
CA ILE A 167 -18.24 -20.79 1.99
C ILE A 167 -17.86 -22.20 1.53
N TYR A 168 -17.65 -22.34 0.23
CA TYR A 168 -17.31 -23.63 -0.36
C TYR A 168 -15.81 -23.93 -0.28
N PRO A 169 -15.43 -25.22 -0.22
CA PRO A 169 -14.05 -25.63 -0.45
C PRO A 169 -13.53 -25.06 -1.77
N GLY A 170 -12.34 -24.46 -1.75
CA GLY A 170 -11.77 -23.71 -2.86
C GLY A 170 -11.94 -22.19 -2.75
N ALA A 171 -12.81 -21.70 -1.86
CA ALA A 171 -13.01 -20.27 -1.67
C ALA A 171 -11.70 -19.56 -1.25
N PRO A 172 -11.33 -18.43 -1.86
CA PRO A 172 -10.17 -17.67 -1.44
C PRO A 172 -10.42 -16.93 -0.12
N ILE A 173 -9.40 -16.91 0.72
CA ILE A 173 -9.34 -16.11 1.95
C ILE A 173 -8.10 -15.22 1.90
N ARG A 174 -8.26 -13.95 2.28
CA ARG A 174 -7.18 -12.97 2.35
C ARG A 174 -7.17 -12.26 3.69
N SER A 175 -6.00 -12.05 4.27
CA SER A 175 -5.80 -11.11 5.38
C SER A 175 -5.50 -9.72 4.83
N TYR A 176 -6.00 -8.70 5.51
CA TYR A 176 -5.73 -7.32 5.18
C TYR A 176 -5.41 -6.51 6.42
N GLU A 177 -4.70 -5.41 6.18
CA GLU A 177 -4.42 -4.37 7.14
C GLU A 177 -4.99 -3.05 6.63
N VAL A 178 -5.50 -2.21 7.53
CA VAL A 178 -5.99 -0.88 7.13
C VAL A 178 -4.83 0.10 7.22
N LEU A 179 -4.39 0.58 6.06
CA LEU A 179 -3.33 1.59 5.94
C LEU A 179 -3.93 2.95 5.61
N THR A 180 -3.30 4.01 6.09
CA THR A 180 -3.58 5.38 5.66
C THR A 180 -2.31 6.05 5.18
N TYR A 181 -2.31 6.52 3.93
CA TYR A 181 -1.27 7.39 3.40
C TYR A 181 -1.73 8.84 3.48
N ARG A 182 -0.83 9.74 3.88
CA ARG A 182 -1.06 11.19 3.92
C ARG A 182 0.26 11.95 4.00
N ALA A 183 0.22 13.25 3.70
CA ALA A 183 1.29 14.16 4.07
C ALA A 183 1.22 14.48 5.58
N ALA A 184 2.37 14.61 6.24
CA ALA A 184 2.46 15.00 7.65
C ALA A 184 3.75 15.77 7.93
N ASP A 185 3.68 16.75 8.84
CA ASP A 185 4.88 17.31 9.46
C ASP A 185 5.57 16.25 10.33
N TRP A 186 6.88 16.13 10.14
CA TRP A 186 7.75 15.23 10.89
C TRP A 186 9.04 15.97 11.23
N ASN A 187 9.11 16.53 12.44
CA ASN A 187 10.24 17.32 12.93
C ASN A 187 10.53 18.59 12.08
N GLY A 188 9.49 19.22 11.52
CA GLY A 188 9.63 20.45 10.72
C GLY A 188 9.76 20.23 9.21
N ASP A 189 9.88 18.98 8.76
CA ASP A 189 9.83 18.62 7.34
C ASP A 189 8.49 17.94 7.02
N TRP A 190 7.90 18.26 5.87
CA TRP A 190 6.71 17.56 5.40
C TRP A 190 7.12 16.26 4.71
N LEU A 191 6.57 15.14 5.18
CA LEU A 191 6.83 13.81 4.64
C LEU A 191 5.53 13.12 4.22
N LEU A 192 5.60 12.26 3.21
CA LEU A 192 4.62 11.20 3.02
C LEU A 192 4.81 10.17 4.13
N VAL A 193 3.74 9.96 4.89
CA VAL A 193 3.71 8.99 5.99
C VAL A 193 2.66 7.92 5.73
N ARG A 194 2.90 6.75 6.32
CA ARG A 194 1.95 5.65 6.37
C ARG A 194 1.56 5.39 7.82
N ASP A 195 0.28 5.58 8.11
CA ASP A 195 -0.32 5.17 9.38
C ASP A 195 -0.86 3.74 9.24
N HIS A 196 -0.63 2.94 10.27
CA HIS A 196 -1.24 1.62 10.45
C HIS A 196 -1.57 1.39 11.92
N VAL A 197 -2.22 0.28 12.24
CA VAL A 197 -2.59 -0.05 13.63
C VAL A 197 -1.78 -1.25 14.09
N GLU A 198 -0.97 -1.05 15.12
CA GLU A 198 -0.21 -2.09 15.79
C GLU A 198 -0.66 -2.18 17.25
N SER A 199 -1.05 -3.37 17.71
CA SER A 199 -1.54 -3.60 19.08
C SER A 199 -2.63 -2.60 19.55
N GLY A 200 -3.53 -2.20 18.65
CA GLY A 200 -4.63 -1.26 18.94
C GLY A 200 -4.24 0.21 18.96
N SER A 201 -2.97 0.54 18.72
CA SER A 201 -2.47 1.92 18.65
C SER A 201 -2.09 2.30 17.22
N ARG A 202 -2.33 3.57 16.87
CA ARG A 202 -1.90 4.10 15.57
C ARG A 202 -0.39 4.30 15.57
N VAL A 203 0.30 3.68 14.62
CA VAL A 203 1.74 3.83 14.38
C VAL A 203 1.93 4.56 13.06
N THR A 204 2.68 5.67 13.09
CA THR A 204 3.01 6.47 11.91
C THR A 204 4.46 6.18 11.49
N VAL A 205 4.64 5.76 10.25
CA VAL A 205 5.95 5.48 9.66
C VAL A 205 6.25 6.52 8.57
N PRO A 206 7.33 7.29 8.68
CA PRO A 206 7.77 8.16 7.60
C PRO A 206 8.30 7.32 6.44
N LEU A 207 7.88 7.64 5.21
CA LEU A 207 8.27 6.87 4.02
C LEU A 207 9.12 7.68 3.05
N LEU A 208 8.68 8.90 2.73
CA LEU A 208 9.29 9.73 1.70
C LEU A 208 9.22 11.20 2.08
N GLY A 209 10.30 11.94 1.89
CA GLY A 209 10.31 13.39 1.81
C GLY A 209 11.72 13.95 1.96
N PRO A 210 11.89 15.28 2.08
CA PRO A 210 10.82 16.28 2.22
C PRO A 210 9.96 16.47 0.95
N ILE A 211 8.65 16.64 1.13
CA ILE A 211 7.68 16.96 0.08
C ILE A 211 7.20 18.40 0.24
N ALA A 212 6.83 19.05 -0.86
CA ALA A 212 6.47 20.46 -0.83
C ALA A 212 5.22 20.74 0.05
N ASP A 213 5.35 21.64 1.02
CA ASP A 213 4.19 22.13 1.79
C ASP A 213 3.29 23.05 0.95
N PRO A 214 1.95 23.04 1.10
CA PRO A 214 1.06 22.04 1.72
C PRO A 214 0.46 21.04 0.70
N ARG A 215 1.02 20.96 -0.51
CA ARG A 215 0.43 20.24 -1.66
C ARG A 215 1.37 19.21 -2.30
N GLY A 216 2.33 18.74 -1.52
CA GLY A 216 3.38 17.80 -1.93
C GLY A 216 2.88 16.39 -2.23
N PHE A 217 1.64 16.09 -1.83
CA PHE A 217 0.95 14.84 -2.10
C PHE A 217 -0.51 15.14 -2.46
N VAL A 218 -0.89 14.83 -3.69
CA VAL A 218 -2.25 15.05 -4.20
C VAL A 218 -2.79 13.80 -4.87
N LEU A 219 -4.03 13.48 -4.56
CA LEU A 219 -4.79 12.35 -5.08
C LEU A 219 -6.00 12.86 -5.84
N ARG A 220 -6.18 12.34 -7.06
CA ARG A 220 -7.37 12.55 -7.88
C ARG A 220 -7.97 11.20 -8.22
N TYR A 221 -9.28 11.12 -8.17
CA TYR A 221 -10.01 9.87 -8.32
C TYR A 221 -10.91 9.98 -9.54
N PHE A 222 -10.93 8.94 -10.35
CA PHE A 222 -11.73 8.89 -11.57
C PHE A 222 -12.59 7.64 -11.57
N ASP A 223 -13.82 7.78 -12.02
CA ASP A 223 -14.73 6.65 -12.24
C ASP A 223 -14.41 5.88 -13.54
N GLY A 224 -15.23 4.87 -13.86
CA GLY A 224 -15.08 4.06 -15.07
C GLY A 224 -15.35 4.80 -16.39
N THR A 225 -15.94 6.00 -16.34
CA THR A 225 -16.13 6.88 -17.51
C THR A 225 -14.97 7.86 -17.71
N GLY A 226 -14.03 7.92 -16.76
CA GLY A 226 -12.95 8.90 -16.74
C GLY A 226 -13.35 10.24 -16.12
N THR A 227 -14.52 10.34 -15.49
CA THR A 227 -14.97 11.55 -14.79
C THR A 227 -14.27 11.67 -13.45
N GLU A 228 -13.74 12.85 -13.14
CA GLU A 228 -13.09 13.10 -11.85
C GLU A 228 -14.14 13.27 -10.74
N LEU A 229 -13.97 12.48 -9.68
CA LEU A 229 -14.78 12.53 -8.47
C LEU A 229 -14.17 13.58 -7.52
N THR A 230 -14.89 14.67 -7.30
CA THR A 230 -14.34 15.86 -6.60
C THR A 230 -15.02 16.20 -5.28
N ALA A 231 -16.09 15.49 -4.91
CA ALA A 231 -16.82 15.66 -3.66
C ALA A 231 -16.09 14.92 -2.52
N PHE A 232 -15.17 15.59 -1.83
CA PHE A 232 -14.35 14.99 -0.78
C PHE A 232 -14.91 15.25 0.64
N PRO A 233 -14.83 14.26 1.55
CA PRO A 233 -14.43 12.87 1.31
C PRO A 233 -15.42 12.14 0.39
N LEU A 234 -14.92 11.26 -0.48
CA LEU A 234 -15.77 10.53 -1.42
C LEU A 234 -16.84 9.71 -0.67
N SER A 235 -18.07 9.72 -1.20
CA SER A 235 -19.15 8.90 -0.67
C SER A 235 -18.85 7.40 -0.82
N ALA A 236 -19.60 6.53 -0.14
CA ALA A 236 -19.41 5.08 -0.30
C ALA A 236 -19.66 4.61 -1.73
N ALA A 237 -20.65 5.18 -2.42
CA ALA A 237 -20.95 4.88 -3.82
C ALA A 237 -19.82 5.37 -4.74
N ASP A 238 -19.32 6.59 -4.54
CA ASP A 238 -18.21 7.14 -5.33
C ASP A 238 -16.93 6.33 -5.12
N ARG A 239 -16.64 5.91 -3.89
CA ARG A 239 -15.50 5.03 -3.59
C ARG A 239 -15.59 3.70 -4.32
N ALA A 240 -16.78 3.11 -4.42
CA ALA A 240 -17.01 1.88 -5.18
C ALA A 240 -16.91 2.10 -6.70
N ALA A 241 -17.15 3.32 -7.18
CA ALA A 241 -17.06 3.70 -8.59
C ALA A 241 -15.64 4.03 -9.06
N VAL A 242 -14.69 4.29 -8.15
CA VAL A 242 -13.29 4.60 -8.52
C VAL A 242 -12.70 3.48 -9.39
N ARG A 243 -12.08 3.85 -10.51
CA ARG A 243 -11.34 2.93 -11.40
C ARG A 243 -9.89 3.35 -11.62
N ARG A 244 -9.60 4.65 -11.51
CA ARG A 244 -8.24 5.20 -11.62
C ARG A 244 -7.97 6.18 -10.49
N ILE A 245 -6.82 6.05 -9.87
CA ILE A 245 -6.27 7.00 -8.90
C ILE A 245 -5.03 7.62 -9.54
N GLN A 246 -5.05 8.94 -9.70
CA GLN A 246 -3.87 9.70 -10.09
C GLN A 246 -3.18 10.21 -8.84
N VAL A 247 -1.91 9.90 -8.71
CA VAL A 247 -1.07 10.30 -7.59
C VAL A 247 -0.04 11.31 -8.09
N TRP A 248 -0.02 12.48 -7.47
CA TRP A 248 0.98 13.51 -7.72
C TRP A 248 1.81 13.71 -6.45
N ILE A 249 3.12 13.51 -6.56
CA ILE A 249 4.09 13.82 -5.51
C ILE A 249 4.97 14.96 -6.01
N LEU A 250 5.11 16.01 -5.21
CA LEU A 250 6.00 17.13 -5.45
C LEU A 250 7.03 17.16 -4.32
N ALA A 251 8.29 16.89 -4.65
CA ALA A 251 9.37 16.93 -3.67
C ALA A 251 9.79 18.36 -3.35
N GLU A 252 10.21 18.60 -2.10
CA GLU A 252 10.77 19.89 -1.69
C GLU A 252 12.24 19.99 -2.10
N ARG A 253 12.68 21.19 -2.48
CA ARG A 253 14.08 21.45 -2.86
C ARG A 253 14.81 22.12 -1.69
N PRO A 254 16.07 21.75 -1.39
CA PRO A 254 16.84 22.41 -0.33
C PRO A 254 17.02 23.91 -0.59
N ALA A 255 16.87 24.72 0.47
CA ALA A 255 16.87 26.18 0.41
C ALA A 255 18.18 26.75 -0.18
N GLY A 256 18.05 27.76 -1.07
CA GLY A 256 19.19 28.50 -1.65
C GLY A 256 19.17 28.73 -3.17
N HIS A 257 18.12 28.28 -3.88
CA HIS A 257 18.08 28.29 -5.34
C HIS A 257 16.90 29.13 -5.86
N ALA A 258 17.19 30.17 -6.64
CA ALA A 258 16.19 31.01 -7.30
C ALA A 258 15.65 30.28 -8.55
N GLY A 259 14.48 29.67 -8.43
CA GLY A 259 13.77 29.02 -9.53
C GLY A 259 12.72 28.04 -9.02
N ASP A 260 11.45 28.32 -9.31
CA ASP A 260 10.25 27.69 -8.72
C ASP A 260 9.94 26.26 -9.25
N HIS A 261 10.96 25.55 -9.74
CA HIS A 261 10.79 24.24 -10.38
C HIS A 261 11.09 23.14 -9.35
N GLY A 262 10.06 22.71 -8.62
CA GLY A 262 10.08 21.48 -7.84
C GLY A 262 9.97 20.26 -8.76
N ASP A 263 10.60 19.15 -8.38
CA ASP A 263 10.51 17.91 -9.13
C ASP A 263 9.23 17.18 -8.75
N GLY A 264 8.37 16.97 -9.73
CA GLY A 264 7.04 16.44 -9.57
C GLY A 264 6.87 15.14 -10.33
N LEU A 265 6.45 14.08 -9.65
CA LEU A 265 6.13 12.81 -10.27
C LEU A 265 4.61 12.60 -10.25
N LEU A 266 4.05 12.38 -11.44
CA LEU A 266 2.64 12.06 -11.64
C LEU A 266 2.54 10.60 -12.11
N THR A 267 1.71 9.80 -11.46
CA THR A 267 1.43 8.43 -11.87
C THR A 267 -0.06 8.14 -11.86
N ASP A 268 -0.50 7.26 -12.75
CA ASP A 268 -1.88 6.77 -12.82
C ASP A 268 -1.91 5.29 -12.39
N ILE A 269 -2.69 5.01 -11.36
CA ILE A 269 -2.88 3.66 -10.82
C ILE A 269 -4.30 3.21 -11.17
N HIS A 270 -4.41 2.08 -11.86
CA HIS A 270 -5.69 1.46 -12.21
C HIS A 270 -6.02 0.37 -11.20
N LEU A 271 -7.24 0.40 -10.66
CA LEU A 271 -7.69 -0.54 -9.62
C LEU A 271 -8.28 -1.82 -10.24
N ARG A 272 -8.30 -2.91 -9.46
CA ARG A 272 -8.84 -4.21 -9.88
C ARG A 272 -10.36 -4.29 -9.67
N GLY A 273 -11.10 -4.75 -10.68
CA GLY A 273 -12.56 -4.93 -10.60
C GLY A 273 -13.32 -4.32 -11.79
N ASN A 274 -12.88 -4.72 -12.99
CA ASN A 274 -13.58 -4.45 -14.24
C ASN A 274 -14.81 -5.34 -14.35
#